data_AF-A0AAQ2JGH1-F1
#
_entry.id   AF-A0AAQ2JGH1-F1
#
_cell.length_a   1.000
_cell.length_b   1.000
_cell.length_c   1.000
_cell.angle_alpha   90.00
_cell.angle_beta   90.00
_cell.angle_gamma   90.00
#
_symmetry.space_group_name_H-M   'P 1'
#
loop_
_entity.id
_entity.type
_entity.pdbx_description
1 polymer ?
#
loop_
_entity_poly.entity_id
_entity_poly.type
_entity_poly.pdbx_seq_one_letter_code
_entity_poly.pdbx_strand_id
1 'polypeptide(L)' 'MSAEAGKTQTPVDLAASWLATGSADRTKAIIPQIQERFALPLKDAVEACRQAALIRARAN' A
#
# COMPACT_ATOMS: atom_id res chain seq x y z
N MET A 1 -3.75 19.95 -17.41
CA MET A 1 -2.42 19.36 -17.11
C MET A 1 -2.45 18.91 -15.66
N SER A 2 -2.51 17.60 -15.41
CA SER A 2 -2.66 17.03 -14.06
C SER A 2 -1.30 17.02 -13.34
N ALA A 3 -1.29 17.56 -12.12
CA ALA A 3 -0.10 17.84 -11.35
C ALA A 3 0.72 16.58 -10.98
N GLU A 4 2.02 16.68 -11.23
CA GLU A 4 3.15 16.06 -10.51
C GLU A 4 2.96 14.66 -9.89
N ALA A 5 3.09 13.61 -10.70
CA ALA A 5 3.50 12.29 -10.21
C ALA A 5 4.99 12.04 -10.47
N GLY A 6 5.83 13.04 -10.18
CA GLY A 6 7.29 12.95 -10.20
C GLY A 6 7.87 12.50 -8.85
N LYS A 7 7.10 11.79 -8.02
CA LYS A 7 7.59 11.25 -6.75
C LYS A 7 7.90 9.78 -6.99
N THR A 8 9.16 9.41 -6.93
CA THR A 8 9.62 8.02 -7.03
C THR A 8 8.71 7.15 -6.17
N GLN A 9 7.76 6.44 -6.80
CA GLN A 9 6.80 5.63 -6.06
C GLN A 9 7.60 4.49 -5.45
N THR A 10 7.83 4.59 -4.15
CA THR A 10 8.50 3.52 -3.42
C THR A 10 7.60 2.29 -3.49
N PRO A 11 8.16 1.08 -3.46
CA PRO A 11 7.34 -0.14 -3.45
C PRO A 11 6.33 -0.15 -2.29
N VAL A 12 6.61 0.58 -1.19
CA VAL A 12 5.68 0.83 -0.08
C VAL A 12 4.47 1.65 -0.51
N ASP A 13 4.66 2.72 -1.29
CA ASP A 13 3.58 3.58 -1.79
C ASP A 13 2.67 2.84 -2.78
N LEU A 14 3.25 1.99 -3.62
CA LEU A 14 2.51 1.08 -4.51
C LEU A 14 1.69 0.05 -3.71
N ALA A 15 2.29 -0.57 -2.70
CA ALA A 15 1.60 -1.51 -1.83
C ALA A 15 0.48 -0.83 -1.01
N ALA A 16 0.72 0.39 -0.53
CA ALA A 16 -0.27 1.18 0.20
C ALA A 16 -1.47 1.55 -0.68
N SER A 17 -1.22 2.01 -1.90
CA SER A 17 -2.25 2.32 -2.89
C SER A 17 -3.06 1.07 -3.27
N TRP A 18 -2.37 -0.05 -3.53
CA TRP A 18 -3.00 -1.35 -3.81
C TRP A 18 -3.87 -1.85 -2.65
N LEU A 19 -3.43 -1.64 -1.41
CA LEU A 19 -4.24 -1.98 -0.25
C LEU A 19 -5.44 -1.03 -0.14
N ALA A 20 -5.23 0.27 -0.33
CA ALA A 20 -6.25 1.29 -0.20
C ALA A 20 -7.41 1.07 -1.19
N THR A 21 -7.14 0.63 -2.42
CA THR A 21 -8.15 0.27 -3.43
C THR A 21 -9.00 -0.96 -3.07
N GLY A 22 -8.66 -1.67 -1.99
CA GLY A 22 -9.40 -2.86 -1.56
C GLY A 22 -9.05 -4.12 -2.35
N SER A 23 -7.94 -4.11 -3.08
CA SER A 23 -7.50 -5.24 -3.91
C SER A 23 -6.85 -6.39 -3.11
N ALA A 24 -6.65 -6.21 -1.80
CA ALA A 24 -6.13 -7.24 -0.91
C ALA A 24 -7.22 -8.20 -0.44
N ASP A 25 -6.89 -9.49 -0.40
CA ASP A 25 -7.79 -10.52 0.10
C ASP A 25 -7.94 -10.39 1.61
N ARG A 26 -9.13 -10.00 2.07
CA ARG A 26 -9.44 -9.83 3.50
C ARG A 26 -9.59 -11.16 4.25
N THR A 27 -9.66 -12.29 3.52
CA THR A 27 -9.73 -13.63 4.13
C THR A 27 -8.34 -14.14 4.54
N LYS A 28 -7.28 -13.49 4.06
CA LYS A 28 -5.89 -13.83 4.35
C LYS A 28 -5.19 -12.69 5.09
N ALA A 29 -4.10 -13.01 5.77
CA ALA A 29 -3.26 -11.99 6.40
C ALA A 29 -2.70 -11.04 5.32
N ILE A 30 -2.84 -9.72 5.56
CA ILE A 30 -2.45 -8.67 4.62
C ILE A 30 -0.93 -8.58 4.45
N ILE A 31 -0.18 -8.67 5.56
CA ILE A 31 1.27 -8.50 5.57
C ILE A 31 1.97 -9.55 4.67
N PRO A 32 1.70 -10.86 4.81
CA PRO A 32 2.26 -11.86 3.90
C PRO A 32 1.92 -11.59 2.43
N GLN A 33 0.70 -11.15 2.12
CA GLN A 33 0.32 -10.81 0.74
C GLN A 33 1.14 -9.65 0.17
N ILE A 34 1.42 -8.63 0.99
CA ILE A 34 2.28 -7.51 0.58
C ILE A 34 3.72 -8.00 0.37
N GLN A 35 4.22 -8.85 1.27
CA GLN A 35 5.56 -9.43 1.15
C GLN A 35 5.70 -10.30 -0.11
N GLU A 36 4.73 -11.16 -0.41
CA GLU A 36 4.73 -12.01 -1.60
C GLU A 36 4.60 -11.21 -2.89
N ARG A 37 3.76 -10.17 -2.90
CA ARG A 37 3.45 -9.40 -4.11
C ARG A 37 4.51 -8.36 -4.45
N PHE A 38 5.10 -7.72 -3.43
CA PHE A 38 6.03 -6.60 -3.60
C PHE A 38 7.46 -6.93 -3.16
N ALA A 39 7.74 -8.15 -2.70
CA ALA A 39 9.04 -8.59 -2.18
C ALA A 39 9.60 -7.64 -1.11
N LEU A 40 8.71 -7.07 -0.30
CA LEU A 40 9.04 -6.09 0.73
C LEU A 40 9.37 -6.78 2.06
N PRO A 41 10.33 -6.28 2.84
CA PRO A 41 10.54 -6.77 4.20
C PRO A 41 9.40 -6.33 5.13
N LEU A 42 9.26 -7.00 6.28
CA LEU A 42 8.17 -6.78 7.23
C LEU A 42 7.95 -5.31 7.61
N LYS A 43 9.02 -4.55 7.85
CA LYS A 43 8.95 -3.12 8.18
C LYS A 43 8.23 -2.31 7.11
N ASP A 44 8.49 -2.61 5.84
CA ASP A 44 7.96 -1.89 4.69
C ASP A 44 6.51 -2.32 4.42
N ALA A 45 6.16 -3.59 4.68
CA ALA A 45 4.78 -4.07 4.62
C ALA A 45 3.88 -3.42 5.70
N VAL A 46 4.39 -3.19 6.90
CA VAL A 46 3.68 -2.49 7.98
C VAL A 46 3.46 -1.02 7.64
N GLU A 47 4.50 -0.34 7.13
CA GLU A 47 4.38 1.04 6.66
C GLU A 47 3.34 1.18 5.54
N ALA A 48 3.33 0.25 4.57
CA ALA A 48 2.32 0.21 3.53
C ALA A 48 0.89 0.07 4.09
N CYS A 49 0.70 -0.79 5.11
CA CYS A 49 -0.59 -0.92 5.78
C CYS A 49 -1.04 0.38 6.46
N ARG A 50 -0.10 1.06 7.14
CA ARG A 50 -0.36 2.34 7.79
C ARG A 50 -0.74 3.42 6.77
N GLN A 51 0.02 3.55 5.68
CA GLN A 51 -0.26 4.48 4.61
C GLN A 51 -1.61 4.21 3.96
N ALA A 52 -1.95 2.94 3.71
CA ALA A 52 -3.24 2.58 3.15
C ALA A 52 -4.42 2.95 4.06
N ALA A 53 -4.28 2.78 5.37
CA ALA A 53 -5.28 3.22 6.34
C ALA A 53 -5.46 4.75 6.30
N LEU A 54 -4.36 5.51 6.19
CA LEU A 54 -4.40 6.97 6.04
C LEU A 54 -5.08 7.39 4.73
N ILE A 55 -4.79 6.71 3.61
CA ILE A 55 -5.42 6.98 2.32
C ILE A 55 -6.94 6.76 2.41
N ARG A 56 -7.37 5.64 3.01
CA ARG A 56 -8.79 5.35 3.23
C ARG A 56 -9.47 6.38 4.13
N ALA A 57 -8.78 6.82 5.20
CA ALA A 57 -9.29 7.83 6.11
C ALA A 57 -9.41 9.22 5.46
N ARG A 58 -8.53 9.56 4.51
CA ARG A 58 -8.58 10.82 3.75
C ARG A 58 -9.60 10.81 2.63
N ALA A 59 -9.95 9.63 2.12
CA ALA A 59 -10.93 9.47 1.06
C ALA A 59 -12.40 9.55 1.56
N ASN A 60 -12.59 9.81 2.86
CA ASN A 60 -13.87 9.85 3.56
C ASN A 60 -14.04 11.22 4.23
#